data_AF-E3DAE9-F1
#
_entry.id   AF-E3DAE9-F1
#
_cell.length_a   1.000
_cell.length_b   1.000
_cell.length_c   1.000
_cell.angle_alpha   90.00
_cell.angle_beta   90.00
_cell.angle_gamma   90.00
#
_symmetry.space_group_name_H-M   'P 1'
#
loop_
_entity.id
_entity.type
_entity.pdbx_description
1 polymer ?
#
loop_
_entity_poly.entity_id
_entity_poly.type
_entity_poly.pdbx_seq_one_letter_code
_entity_poly.pdbx_strand_id
1 'polypeptide(L)' 'MRKKIANDFYNGDYRLVFNTGLGAGQTVFHVHAHVLTGEKLEEGSL' A
#
# COMPACT_ATOMS: atom_id res chain seq x y z
N MET A 1 1.68 4.12 12.93
CA MET A 1 0.35 4.43 12.39
C MET A 1 -0.28 3.25 11.65
N ARG A 2 0.24 2.82 10.48
CA ARG A 2 -0.36 1.73 9.66
C ARG A 2 -0.79 0.46 10.44
N LYS A 3 0.09 -0.11 11.26
CA LYS A 3 -0.18 -1.35 12.01
C LYS A 3 -1.35 -1.19 12.98
N LYS A 4 -1.44 -0.04 13.64
CA LYS A 4 -2.53 0.25 14.57
C LYS A 4 -3.87 0.29 13.83
N ILE A 5 -3.95 1.07 12.74
CA ILE A 5 -5.17 1.16 11.92
C ILE A 5 -5.58 -0.22 11.37
N ALA A 6 -4.62 -0.98 10.84
CA ALA A 6 -4.90 -2.30 10.30
C ALA A 6 -5.42 -3.26 11.38
N ASN A 7 -4.80 -3.28 12.57
CA ASN A 7 -5.24 -4.13 13.67
C ASN A 7 -6.62 -3.71 14.21
N ASP A 8 -6.87 -2.40 14.31
CA ASP A 8 -8.10 -1.87 14.91
C ASP A 8 -9.33 -2.08 14.00
N PHE A 9 -9.16 -2.09 12.67
CA PHE A 9 -10.28 -2.04 11.71
C PHE A 9 -10.26 -3.07 10.58
N TYR A 10 -9.11 -3.69 10.31
CA TYR A 10 -8.91 -4.50 9.10
C TYR A 10 -8.14 -5.80 9.37
N ASN A 11 -8.37 -6.40 10.54
CA ASN A 11 -7.81 -7.72 10.91
C ASN A 11 -6.27 -7.81 10.89
N GLY A 12 -5.60 -6.65 10.90
CA GLY A 12 -4.15 -6.55 10.77
C GLY A 12 -3.63 -6.55 9.33
N ASP A 13 -4.52 -6.68 8.34
CA ASP A 13 -4.16 -6.86 6.93
C ASP A 13 -4.04 -5.52 6.19
N TYR A 14 -2.95 -5.39 5.43
CA TYR A 14 -2.68 -4.26 4.55
C TYR A 14 -1.61 -4.64 3.51
N ARG A 15 -1.63 -3.97 2.36
CA ARG A 15 -0.57 -4.04 1.35
C ARG A 15 0.26 -2.77 1.38
N LEU A 16 1.58 -2.91 1.20
CA LEU A 16 2.48 -1.79 0.94
C LEU A 16 2.91 -1.82 -0.52
N VAL A 17 2.80 -0.68 -1.20
CA VAL A 17 3.24 -0.52 -2.60
C VAL A 17 4.27 0.60 -2.68
N PHE A 18 5.39 0.32 -3.34
CA PHE A 18 6.45 1.28 -3.61
C PHE A 18 6.61 1.40 -5.12
N ASN A 19 6.31 2.58 -5.66
CA ASN A 19 6.50 2.86 -7.09
C ASN A 19 7.92 3.38 -7.32
N THR A 20 8.68 2.70 -8.17
CA THR A 20 10.04 3.10 -8.55
C THR A 20 10.11 3.39 -10.04
N GLY A 21 10.34 4.65 -10.40
CA GLY A 21 10.39 5.12 -11.77
C GLY A 21 9.04 5.54 -12.34
N LEU A 22 9.09 6.32 -13.42
CA LEU A 22 7.90 6.91 -14.06
C LEU A 22 6.91 5.84 -14.56
N GLY A 23 7.42 4.75 -15.15
CA GLY A 23 6.59 3.66 -15.68
C GLY A 23 5.81 2.89 -14.62
N ALA A 24 6.25 2.94 -13.36
CA ALA A 24 5.53 2.41 -12.20
C ALA A 24 4.56 3.43 -11.58
N GLY A 25 4.40 4.62 -12.19
CA GLY A 25 3.53 5.68 -11.68
C GLY A 25 4.14 6.53 -10.55
N GLN A 26 5.47 6.53 -10.37
CA GLN A 26 6.11 7.42 -9.39
C GLN A 26 6.01 8.89 -9.84
N THR A 27 5.33 9.73 -9.06
CA THR A 27 5.17 11.16 -9.34
C THR A 27 6.10 12.03 -8.49
N VAL A 28 6.46 11.58 -7.28
CA VAL A 28 7.38 12.26 -6.37
C VAL A 28 8.68 11.47 -6.26
N PHE A 29 9.81 12.12 -6.57
CA PHE A 29 11.15 11.53 -6.55
C PHE A 29 11.75 11.50 -5.13
N HIS A 30 10.96 10.98 -4.20
CA HIS A 30 11.35 10.61 -2.84
C HIS A 30 10.65 9.28 -2.53
N VAL A 31 11.33 8.36 -1.87
CA VAL A 31 10.75 7.05 -1.54
C VAL A 31 9.51 7.26 -0.67
N HIS A 32 8.37 6.75 -1.13
CA HIS A 32 7.13 6.74 -0.37
C HIS A 32 6.41 5.41 -0.60
N ALA A 33 5.63 5.00 0.41
CA ALA A 33 4.83 3.79 0.37
C ALA A 33 3.34 4.16 0.37
N HIS A 34 2.57 3.53 -0.50
CA HIS A 34 1.12 3.50 -0.37
C HIS A 34 0.74 2.40 0.61
N VAL A 35 -0.24 2.67 1.47
CA VAL A 35 -0.84 1.68 2.38
C VAL A 35 -2.27 1.44 1.91
N LEU A 36 -2.59 0.23 1.50
CA LEU A 36 -3.92 -0.16 1.02
C LEU A 36 -4.54 -1.18 1.97
N THR A 37 -5.83 -1.05 2.24
CA THR A 37 -6.64 -1.94 3.09
C THR A 37 -8.13 -1.66 2.83
N GLY A 38 -9.04 -2.42 3.44
CA GLY A 38 -10.50 -2.21 3.34
C GLY A 38 -11.22 -3.07 2.28
N GLU A 39 -10.48 -3.79 1.44
CA GLU A 39 -11.02 -4.73 0.46
C GLU A 39 -10.07 -5.93 0.27
N LYS A 40 -10.55 -7.00 -0.37
CA LYS A 40 -9.71 -8.15 -0.71
C LYS A 40 -8.77 -7.75 -1.83
N LEU A 41 -7.46 -7.83 -1.56
CA LEU A 41 -6.43 -7.49 -2.53
C LEU A 41 -5.88 -8.78 -3.15
N GLU A 42 -6.15 -9.01 -4.43
CA GLU A 42 -5.65 -10.19 -5.15
C GLU A 42 -4.16 -10.05 -5.47
N GLU A 43 -3.45 -11.18 -5.50
CA GLU A 43 -2.08 -11.22 -5.97
C GLU A 43 -2.02 -10.95 -7.47
N GLY A 44 -1.00 -10.19 -7.92
CA GLY A 44 -0.83 -9.84 -9.33
C GLY A 44 -1.72 -8.70 -9.84
N SER A 45 -2.66 -8.19 -9.04
CA SER A 45 -3.44 -7.00 -9.38
C SER A 45 -2.84 -5.74 -8.74
N LEU A 46 -2.32 -4.84 -9.59
CA LEU A 46 -1.91 -3.47 -9.27
C LEU A 46 -2.34 -2.54 -10.42
#